data_AF-A0A2J7ZFB7-F1
#
_entry.id   AF-A0A2J7ZFB7-F1
#
_cell.length_a   1.000
_cell.length_b   1.000
_cell.length_c   1.000
_cell.angle_alpha   90.00
_cell.angle_beta   90.00
_cell.angle_gamma   90.00
#
_symmetry.space_group_name_H-M   'P 1'
#
loop_
_entity.id
_entity.type
_entity.pdbx_description
1 polymer ?
#
loop_
_entity_poly.entity_id
_entity_poly.type
_entity_poly.pdbx_seq_one_letter_code
_entity_poly.pdbx_strand_id
1 'polypeptide(L)'
;RSVNFNCVALADGSKPRLMGLKEMLVRFLDFRCEVVSRRSAHALAAAQARLHIVGGFLSVLAGGSGRLDRIVAAIRGAADGAAAAAALVDHHGLSREQVGAVDSTSGGRSCGVWW
;
A
#
# COMPACT_ATOMS: atom_id res chain seq x y z
N ARG A 1 -29.36 26.75 -40.48
CA ARG A 1 -29.18 27.33 -39.12
C ARG A 1 -27.71 27.21 -38.77
N SER A 2 -26.97 28.30 -38.60
CA SER A 2 -25.54 28.26 -38.24
C SER A 2 -25.38 28.17 -36.72
N VAL A 3 -24.35 27.45 -36.28
CA VAL A 3 -23.93 27.37 -34.87
C VAL A 3 -22.54 27.97 -34.79
N ASN A 4 -22.37 28.98 -33.94
CA ASN A 4 -21.06 29.57 -33.65
C ASN A 4 -20.46 28.85 -32.44
N PHE A 5 -19.24 28.34 -32.58
CA PHE A 5 -18.54 27.61 -31.53
C PHE A 5 -17.52 28.52 -30.85
N ASN A 6 -17.72 28.73 -29.55
CA ASN A 6 -16.75 29.39 -28.69
C ASN A 6 -16.20 28.38 -27.67
N CYS A 7 -15.02 27.84 -27.93
CA CYS A 7 -14.38 26.84 -27.08
C CYS A 7 -13.41 27.51 -26.10
N VAL A 8 -13.93 27.87 -24.92
CA VAL A 8 -13.12 28.38 -23.80
C VAL A 8 -12.93 27.27 -22.78
N ALA A 9 -11.68 27.00 -22.39
CA ALA A 9 -11.36 26.06 -21.34
C ALA A 9 -10.34 26.66 -20.35
N LEU A 10 -10.36 26.16 -19.13
CA LEU A 10 -9.36 26.48 -18.12
C LEU A 10 -8.14 25.60 -18.35
N ALA A 11 -7.13 26.13 -19.05
CA ALA A 11 -5.81 25.52 -19.05
C ALA A 11 -5.16 25.76 -17.69
N ASP A 12 -4.67 24.70 -17.05
CA ASP A 12 -3.75 24.78 -15.92
C ASP A 12 -4.30 25.61 -14.73
N GLY A 13 -5.62 25.53 -14.52
CA GLY A 13 -6.32 25.93 -13.29
C GLY A 13 -6.54 27.42 -13.03
N SER A 14 -6.01 28.34 -13.84
CA SER A 14 -5.98 29.76 -13.43
C SER A 14 -6.42 30.80 -14.45
N LYS A 15 -6.39 30.51 -15.77
CA LYS A 15 -6.84 31.48 -16.79
C LYS A 15 -7.68 30.82 -17.89
N PRO A 16 -8.90 31.34 -18.17
CA PRO A 16 -9.68 30.88 -19.31
C PRO A 16 -8.96 31.26 -20.60
N ARG A 17 -8.76 30.28 -21.47
CA ARG A 17 -8.17 30.46 -22.79
C ARG A 17 -9.11 29.94 -23.86
N LEU A 18 -9.21 30.69 -24.95
CA LEU A 18 -9.77 30.19 -26.20
C LEU A 18 -8.83 29.13 -26.74
N MET A 19 -9.32 27.91 -26.93
CA MET A 19 -8.53 26.80 -27.44
C MET A 19 -9.10 26.33 -28.77
N GLY A 20 -8.20 26.03 -29.69
CA GLY A 20 -8.57 25.33 -30.92
C GLY A 20 -8.84 23.85 -30.66
N LEU A 21 -9.53 23.18 -31.60
CA LEU A 21 -9.83 21.75 -31.52
C LEU A 21 -8.58 20.89 -31.30
N LYS A 22 -7.49 21.19 -32.01
CA LYS A 22 -6.22 20.45 -31.89
C LYS A 22 -5.65 20.55 -30.46
N GLU A 23 -5.66 21.74 -29.88
CA GLU A 23 -5.16 21.97 -28.52
C GLU A 23 -6.01 21.21 -27.50
N MET A 24 -7.34 21.23 -27.66
CA MET A 24 -8.25 20.49 -26.79
C MET A 24 -8.02 18.97 -26.84
N LEU A 25 -7.77 18.42 -28.02
CA LEU A 25 -7.46 17.00 -28.20
C LEU A 25 -6.12 16.61 -27.58
N VAL A 26 -5.08 17.45 -27.73
CA VAL A 26 -3.77 17.21 -27.10
C VAL A 26 -3.90 17.20 -25.57
N ARG A 27 -4.56 18.22 -25.00
CA ARG A 27 -4.78 18.29 -23.55
C ARG A 27 -5.59 17.11 -23.01
N PHE A 28 -6.57 16.64 -23.78
CA PHE A 28 -7.33 15.43 -23.43
C PHE A 28 -6.42 14.20 -23.38
N LEU A 29 -5.54 14.02 -24.37
CA LEU A 29 -4.59 12.90 -24.39
C LEU A 29 -3.61 12.98 -23.22
N ASP A 30 -3.04 14.15 -22.95
CA ASP A 30 -2.12 14.38 -21.82
C ASP A 30 -2.77 13.98 -20.48
N PHE A 31 -3.99 14.45 -20.24
CA PHE A 31 -4.76 14.09 -19.07
C PHE A 31 -5.00 12.58 -18.97
N ARG A 32 -5.33 11.92 -20.08
CA ARG A 32 -5.55 10.47 -20.08
C ARG A 32 -4.28 9.70 -19.75
N CYS A 33 -3.13 10.12 -20.28
CA CYS A 33 -1.83 9.54 -19.96
C CYS A 33 -1.49 9.72 -18.48
N GLU A 34 -1.74 10.91 -17.91
CA GLU A 34 -1.53 11.17 -16.48
C GLU A 34 -2.41 10.27 -15.60
N VAL A 35 -3.71 10.18 -15.90
CA VAL A 35 -4.66 9.36 -15.14
C VAL A 35 -4.28 7.88 -15.17
N VAL A 36 -3.86 7.36 -16.33
CA VAL A 36 -3.39 5.97 -16.45
C VAL A 36 -2.12 5.76 -15.63
N SER A 37 -1.15 6.68 -15.74
CA SER A 37 0.11 6.60 -14.99
C SER A 37 -0.11 6.61 -13.48
N ARG A 38 -0.97 7.51 -12.98
CA ARG A 38 -1.33 7.62 -11.55
C ARG A 38 -2.02 6.35 -11.04
N ARG A 39 -2.93 5.77 -11.83
CA ARG A 39 -3.61 4.51 -11.48
C ARG A 39 -2.63 3.35 -11.41
N SER A 40 -1.73 3.25 -12.39
CA SER A 40 -0.70 2.20 -12.41
C SER A 40 0.26 2.33 -11.24
N ALA A 41 0.70 3.55 -10.91
CA ALA A 41 1.56 3.81 -9.76
C ALA A 41 0.87 3.42 -8.44
N HIS A 42 -0.42 3.77 -8.29
CA HIS A 42 -1.20 3.37 -7.11
C HIS A 42 -1.34 1.84 -6.99
N ALA A 43 -1.65 1.16 -8.10
CA ALA A 43 -1.74 -0.30 -8.12
C ALA A 43 -0.39 -0.98 -7.80
N LEU A 44 0.71 -0.44 -8.32
CA LEU A 44 2.06 -0.93 -8.03
C LEU A 44 2.40 -0.77 -6.55
N ALA A 45 2.14 0.40 -5.96
CA ALA A 45 2.40 0.64 -4.54
C ALA A 45 1.58 -0.30 -3.64
N ALA A 46 0.31 -0.53 -3.97
CA ALA A 46 -0.54 -1.48 -3.25
C ALA A 46 -0.03 -2.93 -3.37
N ALA A 47 0.45 -3.33 -4.55
CA ALA A 47 1.04 -4.65 -4.77
C ALA A 47 2.35 -4.83 -4.00
N GLN A 48 3.21 -3.81 -3.97
CA GLN A 48 4.47 -3.82 -3.22
C GLN A 48 4.21 -3.90 -1.71
N ALA A 49 3.24 -3.14 -1.18
CA ALA A 49 2.85 -3.22 0.23
C ALA A 49 2.36 -4.63 0.59
N ARG A 50 1.53 -5.26 -0.26
CA ARG A 50 1.12 -6.67 -0.06
C ARG A 50 2.29 -7.64 -0.12
N LEU A 51 3.19 -7.46 -1.10
CA LEU A 51 4.37 -8.31 -1.25
C LEU A 51 5.28 -8.23 -0.02
N HIS A 52 5.44 -7.03 0.55
CA HIS A 52 6.20 -6.81 1.78
C HIS A 52 5.63 -7.63 2.95
N ILE A 53 4.31 -7.60 3.15
CA ILE A 53 3.65 -8.38 4.21
C ILE A 53 3.80 -9.89 3.97
N VAL A 54 3.51 -10.36 2.74
CA VAL A 54 3.61 -11.77 2.37
C VAL A 54 5.05 -12.29 2.49
N GLY A 55 6.03 -11.49 2.10
CA GLY A 55 7.46 -11.81 2.24
C GLY A 55 7.87 -11.97 3.72
N GLY A 56 7.30 -11.16 4.62
CA GLY A 56 7.48 -11.32 6.06
C GLY A 56 7.02 -12.67 6.55
N PHE A 57 5.77 -13.06 6.23
CA PHE A 57 5.24 -14.38 6.59
C PHE A 57 6.03 -15.53 5.97
N LEU A 58 6.43 -15.41 4.71
CA LEU A 58 7.24 -16.43 4.04
C LEU A 58 8.60 -16.59 4.73
N SER A 59 9.25 -15.50 5.17
CA SER A 59 10.54 -15.56 5.86
C SER A 59 10.47 -16.32 7.20
N VAL A 60 9.31 -16.24 7.87
CA VAL A 60 9.02 -16.96 9.12
C VAL A 60 8.85 -18.45 8.85
N LEU A 61 8.12 -18.82 7.79
CA LEU A 61 7.78 -20.20 7.46
C LEU A 61 8.91 -20.95 6.75
N ALA A 62 9.64 -20.30 5.83
CA ALA A 62 10.67 -20.92 5.00
C ALA A 62 12.00 -21.16 5.73
N GLY A 63 12.22 -20.51 6.88
CA GLY A 63 13.47 -20.56 7.65
C GLY A 63 13.78 -21.89 8.37
N GLY A 64 13.08 -22.97 8.04
CA GLY A 64 13.12 -24.25 8.75
C GLY A 64 12.31 -24.20 10.06
N SER A 65 11.85 -25.36 10.51
CA SER A 65 10.87 -25.53 11.62
C SER A 65 11.23 -24.77 12.91
N GLY A 66 12.51 -24.48 13.15
CA GLY A 66 12.97 -23.79 14.37
C GLY A 66 12.89 -22.26 14.38
N ARG A 67 12.55 -21.57 13.27
CA ARG A 67 12.34 -20.11 13.30
C ARG A 67 10.96 -19.75 13.85
N LEU A 68 9.95 -20.51 13.43
CA LEU A 68 8.59 -20.38 13.91
C LEU A 68 8.50 -20.65 15.43
N ASP A 69 9.14 -21.72 15.91
CA ASP A 69 9.16 -22.04 17.34
C ASP A 69 9.79 -20.94 18.20
N ARG A 70 10.86 -20.30 17.72
CA ARG A 70 11.50 -19.17 18.41
C ARG A 70 10.60 -17.94 18.47
N ILE A 71 9.88 -17.64 17.39
CA ILE A 71 8.91 -16.55 17.33
C ILE A 71 7.74 -16.83 18.31
N VAL A 72 7.21 -18.05 18.32
CA VAL A 72 6.15 -18.45 19.25
C VAL A 72 6.62 -18.36 20.70
N ALA A 73 7.85 -18.79 21.00
CA ALA A 73 8.44 -18.67 22.34
C ALA A 73 8.61 -17.20 22.76
N ALA A 74 9.07 -16.33 21.85
CA ALA A 74 9.21 -14.90 22.10
C ALA A 74 7.84 -14.23 22.39
N ILE A 75 6.79 -14.58 21.63
CA ILE A 75 5.44 -14.06 21.86
C ILE A 75 4.90 -14.56 23.20
N ARG A 76 5.06 -15.85 23.52
CA ARG A 76 4.57 -16.43 24.79
C ARG A 76 5.31 -15.92 26.03
N GLY A 77 6.56 -15.53 25.89
CA GLY A 77 7.37 -14.96 26.97
C GLY A 77 7.16 -13.47 27.21
N ALA A 78 6.45 -12.77 26.32
CA ALA A 78 6.23 -11.33 26.42
C ALA A 78 5.11 -11.00 27.42
N ALA A 79 5.30 -9.92 28.18
CA ALA A 79 4.33 -9.47 29.18
C ALA A 79 3.08 -8.83 28.54
N ASP A 80 3.22 -8.18 27.39
CA ASP A 80 2.15 -7.54 26.63
C ASP A 80 2.41 -7.58 25.11
N GLY A 81 1.38 -7.22 24.33
CA GLY A 81 1.47 -7.22 22.87
C GLY A 81 2.49 -6.21 22.31
N ALA A 82 2.75 -5.12 23.04
CA ALA A 82 3.74 -4.12 22.66
C ALA A 82 5.18 -4.63 22.82
N ALA A 83 5.48 -5.33 23.90
CA ALA A 83 6.76 -5.99 24.12
C ALA A 83 6.98 -7.14 23.14
N ALA A 84 5.94 -7.93 22.83
CA ALA A 84 6.00 -8.96 21.80
C ALA A 84 6.32 -8.33 20.43
N ALA A 85 5.65 -7.24 20.06
CA ALA A 85 5.89 -6.54 18.81
C ALA A 85 7.32 -6.00 18.70
N ALA A 86 7.87 -5.41 19.77
CA ALA A 86 9.25 -4.94 19.82
C ALA A 86 10.25 -6.10 19.63
N ALA A 87 10.04 -7.22 20.33
CA ALA A 87 10.89 -8.40 20.22
C ALA A 87 10.91 -9.01 18.80
N LEU A 88 9.78 -8.99 18.09
CA LEU A 88 9.66 -9.45 16.71
C LEU A 88 10.42 -8.56 15.71
N VAL A 89 10.44 -7.24 15.94
CA VAL A 89 11.21 -6.31 15.12
C VAL A 89 12.70 -6.52 15.35
N ASP A 90 13.13 -6.54 16.62
CA ASP A 90 14.54 -6.50 16.99
C ASP A 90 15.26 -7.84 16.74
N HIS A 91 14.62 -8.97 17.11
CA HIS A 91 15.28 -10.28 17.06
C HIS A 91 14.96 -11.07 15.79
N HIS A 92 13.86 -10.75 15.10
CA HIS A 92 13.41 -11.50 13.94
C HIS A 92 13.42 -10.69 12.64
N GLY A 93 13.81 -9.41 12.69
CA GLY A 93 14.01 -8.55 11.52
C GLY A 93 12.72 -8.24 10.77
N LEU A 94 11.57 -8.36 11.44
CA LEU A 94 10.26 -8.04 10.85
C LEU A 94 10.04 -6.52 10.92
N SER A 95 9.41 -5.94 9.89
CA SER A 95 9.02 -4.54 9.94
C SER A 95 7.81 -4.33 10.85
N ARG A 96 7.63 -3.11 11.37
CA ARG A 96 6.44 -2.75 12.16
C ARG A 96 5.13 -3.03 11.43
N GLU A 97 5.10 -2.84 10.11
CA GLU A 97 3.93 -3.13 9.27
C GLU A 97 3.63 -4.64 9.21
N GLN A 98 4.68 -5.47 9.11
CA GLN A 98 4.55 -6.93 9.12
C GLN A 98 4.06 -7.43 10.49
N VAL A 99 4.59 -6.88 11.58
CA VAL A 99 4.16 -7.21 12.95
C VAL A 99 2.71 -6.78 13.19
N GLY A 100 2.33 -5.57 12.76
CA GLY A 100 0.93 -5.10 12.84
C GLY A 100 -0.03 -5.95 12.01
N ALA A 101 0.40 -6.48 10.87
CA ALA A 101 -0.41 -7.40 10.07
C ALA A 101 -0.68 -8.73 10.81
N VAL A 102 0.32 -9.27 11.52
CA VAL A 102 0.15 -10.46 12.37
C VAL A 102 -0.91 -10.22 13.44
N ASP A 103 -0.82 -9.08 14.13
CA ASP A 103 -1.74 -8.72 15.21
C ASP A 103 -3.18 -8.47 14.71
N SER A 104 -3.33 -7.80 13.57
CA SER A 104 -4.65 -7.56 12.94
C SER A 104 -5.33 -8.85 12.47
N THR A 105 -4.56 -9.86 12.06
CA THR A 105 -5.09 -11.17 11.65
C THR A 105 -5.69 -11.92 12.85
N SER A 106 -5.18 -11.68 14.06
CA SER A 106 -5.70 -12.25 15.31
C SER A 106 -6.96 -11.57 15.86
N GLY A 107 -7.49 -10.53 15.20
CA GLY A 107 -8.83 -9.99 15.42
C GLY A 107 -9.29 -9.96 16.88
N GLY A 108 -8.77 -9.00 17.67
CA GLY A 108 -9.38 -8.60 18.96
C GLY A 108 -9.50 -9.71 20.02
N ARG A 109 -8.78 -10.81 19.92
CA ARG A 109 -8.69 -11.80 21.00
C ARG A 109 -7.24 -11.93 21.46
N SER A 110 -6.97 -11.21 22.55
CA SER A 110 -5.91 -11.43 23.54
C SER A 110 -5.09 -12.69 23.29
N CYS A 111 -3.82 -12.52 22.87
CA CYS A 111 -2.61 -13.35 23.07
C CYS A 111 -2.70 -14.91 23.08
N GLY A 112 -3.84 -15.53 22.79
CA GLY A 112 -4.15 -16.90 23.20
C GLY A 112 -4.87 -17.73 22.12
N VAL A 113 -5.00 -17.22 20.90
CA VAL A 113 -5.67 -17.96 19.79
C VAL A 113 -4.70 -18.36 18.68
N TRP A 114 -3.39 -18.34 18.96
CA TRP A 114 -2.40 -19.01 18.12
C TRP A 114 -2.10 -20.44 18.58
N TRP A 115 -2.92 -21.01 19.48
CA TRP A 115 -2.98 -22.44 19.86
C TRP A 115 -4.40 -22.84 20.26
#